data_AF-A0A8D9E298-F1
#
_entry.id   AF-A0A8D9E298-F1
#
_cell.length_a   1.000
_cell.length_b   1.000
_cell.length_c   1.000
_cell.angle_alpha   90.00
_cell.angle_beta   90.00
_cell.angle_gamma   90.00
#
_symmetry.space_group_name_H-M   'P 1'
#
loop_
_entity.id
_entity.type
_entity.pdbx_description
1 polymer ?
#
loop_
_entity_poly.entity_id
_entity_poly.type
_entity_poly.pdbx_seq_one_letter_code
_entity_poly.pdbx_strand_id
1 'polypeptide(L)'
;MDTDELESSSSGPMSSLNSLFSFTSPAVKKLLGWKQGDEEEKWAEKAVDSLVKKLKKSKGDIEELERALSCPGQPSKCVTIPRSLDGRLQVSHRKGLPHVIYCR
;
A
#
# COMPACT_ATOMS: atom_id res chain seq x y z
N MET A 1 12.20 5.58 -54.24
CA MET A 1 10.84 5.67 -53.65
C MET A 1 10.90 5.02 -52.28
N ASP A 2 11.90 5.38 -51.47
CA ASP A 2 12.08 6.66 -50.72
C ASP A 2 11.40 6.49 -49.34
N THR A 3 12.18 6.15 -48.29
CA THR A 3 12.58 7.00 -47.12
C THR A 3 11.39 7.47 -46.27
N ASP A 4 11.38 7.57 -44.95
CA ASP A 4 12.25 7.36 -43.79
C ASP A 4 11.31 7.53 -42.57
N GLU A 5 11.68 7.05 -41.38
CA GLU A 5 11.69 7.85 -40.14
C GLU A 5 11.74 6.92 -38.91
N LEU A 6 12.94 6.89 -38.33
CA LEU A 6 13.20 6.53 -36.96
C LEU A 6 12.49 7.52 -36.02
N GLU A 7 11.83 7.03 -34.98
CA GLU A 7 11.92 7.71 -33.68
C GLU A 7 12.40 6.70 -32.64
N SER A 8 13.70 6.83 -32.39
CA SER A 8 14.44 6.19 -31.32
C SER A 8 14.30 7.05 -30.06
N SER A 9 14.43 6.39 -28.91
CA SER A 9 14.82 6.97 -27.61
C SER A 9 13.69 7.52 -26.72
N SER A 10 13.45 6.85 -25.60
CA SER A 10 14.04 7.31 -24.34
C SER A 10 13.75 6.30 -23.22
N SER A 11 14.57 5.24 -23.14
CA SER A 11 14.88 4.61 -21.85
C SER A 11 15.75 5.58 -21.06
N GLY A 12 15.14 6.65 -20.56
CA GLY A 12 15.81 7.64 -19.72
C GLY A 12 16.10 7.06 -18.32
N PRO A 13 17.12 7.60 -17.61
CA PRO A 13 17.45 7.21 -16.24
C PRO A 13 16.38 7.60 -15.19
N MET A 14 15.23 8.12 -15.62
CA MET A 14 14.18 8.63 -14.74
C MET A 14 13.41 7.53 -13.99
N SER A 15 13.48 6.27 -14.43
CA SER A 15 12.87 5.14 -13.72
C SER A 15 13.54 4.88 -12.37
N SER A 16 14.85 5.13 -12.27
CA SER A 16 15.66 4.86 -11.07
C SER A 16 15.54 5.95 -10.00
N LEU A 17 15.13 7.17 -10.37
CA LEU A 17 15.03 8.31 -9.45
C LEU A 17 13.69 8.36 -8.69
N ASN A 18 12.64 7.72 -9.21
CA ASN A 18 11.39 7.55 -8.47
C ASN A 18 11.57 6.65 -7.23
N SER A 19 12.56 5.75 -7.23
CA SER A 19 12.83 4.86 -6.10
C SER A 19 13.55 5.55 -4.93
N LEU A 20 14.20 6.70 -5.17
CA LEU A 20 15.03 7.40 -4.18
C LEU A 20 14.25 8.41 -3.32
N PHE A 21 13.02 8.77 -3.73
CA PHE A 21 12.18 9.75 -3.02
C PHE A 21 10.79 9.24 -2.65
N SER A 22 10.55 7.93 -2.64
CA SER A 22 9.37 7.36 -1.97
C SER A 22 9.51 7.54 -0.46
N PHE A 23 9.14 8.73 0.04
CA PHE A 23 8.96 9.07 1.45
C PHE A 23 7.72 8.35 2.01
N THR A 24 7.67 7.03 1.86
CA THR A 24 6.73 6.22 2.62
C THR A 24 7.12 6.29 4.09
N SER A 25 6.15 6.52 4.97
CA SER A 25 6.39 6.51 6.41
C SER A 25 7.08 5.20 6.84
N PRO A 26 7.98 5.21 7.85
CA PRO A 26 8.63 3.98 8.33
C PRO A 26 7.65 2.85 8.67
N ALA A 27 6.46 3.20 9.19
CA ALA A 27 5.37 2.26 9.42
C ALA A 27 4.87 1.59 8.12
N VAL A 28 4.77 2.34 7.02
CA VAL A 28 4.37 1.79 5.71
C VAL A 28 5.41 0.81 5.19
N LYS A 29 6.71 1.16 5.27
CA LYS A 29 7.80 0.23 4.87
C LYS A 29 7.79 -1.04 5.71
N LYS A 30 7.63 -0.91 7.03
CA LYS A 30 7.56 -2.05 7.95
C LYS A 30 6.37 -2.96 7.66
N LEU A 31 5.19 -2.39 7.43
CA LEU A 31 3.97 -3.15 7.11
C LEU A 31 4.05 -3.82 5.73
N LEU A 32 4.65 -3.16 4.73
CA LEU A 32 4.89 -3.76 3.42
C LEU A 32 5.84 -4.96 3.47
N GLY A 33 6.74 -5.02 4.45
CA GLY A 33 7.59 -6.19 4.68
C GLY A 33 6.82 -7.47 5.03
N TRP A 34 5.55 -7.35 5.45
CA TRP A 34 4.66 -8.48 5.74
C TRP A 34 3.65 -8.77 4.62
N LYS A 35 3.70 -8.01 3.52
CA LYS A 35 2.79 -8.20 2.37
C LYS A 35 2.92 -9.62 1.83
N GLN A 36 1.77 -10.25 1.58
CA GLN A 36 1.69 -11.52 0.87
C GLN A 36 1.14 -11.30 -0.55
N GLY A 37 1.33 -12.28 -1.43
CA GLY A 37 0.80 -12.27 -2.79
C GLY A 37 1.49 -11.32 -3.78
N ASP A 38 0.98 -11.36 -5.01
CA ASP A 38 1.51 -10.69 -6.21
C ASP A 38 0.77 -9.38 -6.55
N GLU A 39 -0.09 -8.88 -5.66
CA GLU A 39 -0.75 -7.58 -5.85
C GLU A 39 0.32 -6.49 -6.13
N GLU A 40 0.00 -5.64 -7.09
CA GLU A 40 0.90 -4.61 -7.61
C GLU A 40 1.51 -3.78 -6.48
N GLU A 41 2.85 -3.74 -6.40
CA GLU A 41 3.58 -3.16 -5.28
C GLU A 41 3.18 -1.69 -5.02
N LYS A 42 3.06 -0.91 -6.09
CA LYS A 42 2.60 0.49 -6.03
C LYS A 42 1.17 0.63 -5.50
N TRP A 43 0.31 -0.35 -5.77
CA TRP A 43 -1.06 -0.32 -5.26
C TRP A 43 -1.10 -0.72 -3.79
N ALA A 44 -0.34 -1.75 -3.40
CA ALA A 44 -0.21 -2.17 -2.02
C ALA A 44 0.37 -1.05 -1.14
N GLU A 45 1.38 -0.33 -1.61
CA GLU A 45 1.94 0.84 -0.93
C GLU A 45 0.86 1.90 -0.63
N LYS A 46 0.01 2.22 -1.61
CA LYS A 46 -1.10 3.17 -1.42
C LYS A 46 -2.17 2.64 -0.45
N ALA A 47 -2.44 1.33 -0.46
CA ALA A 47 -3.39 0.71 0.45
C ALA A 47 -2.90 0.77 1.90
N VAL A 48 -1.63 0.42 2.13
CA VAL A 48 -0.97 0.47 3.44
C VAL A 48 -0.82 1.91 3.92
N ASP A 49 -0.43 2.85 3.06
CA ASP A 49 -0.35 4.27 3.41
C ASP A 49 -1.72 4.84 3.84
N SER A 50 -2.78 4.51 3.11
CA SER A 50 -4.16 4.88 3.50
C SER A 50 -4.57 4.30 4.85
N LEU A 51 -4.18 3.04 5.13
CA LEU A 51 -4.42 2.40 6.43
C LEU A 51 -3.67 3.12 7.53
N VAL A 52 -2.35 3.30 7.39
CA VAL A 52 -1.49 3.96 8.38
C VAL A 52 -2.01 5.37 8.69
N LYS A 53 -2.41 6.14 7.67
CA LYS A 53 -3.00 7.48 7.87
C LYS A 53 -4.29 7.46 8.69
N LYS A 54 -5.12 6.42 8.53
CA LYS A 54 -6.34 6.25 9.35
C LYS A 54 -5.99 5.82 10.78
N LEU A 55 -5.09 4.86 10.95
CA LEU A 55 -4.71 4.35 12.27
C LEU A 55 -3.92 5.36 13.09
N LYS A 56 -3.17 6.29 12.46
CA LYS A 56 -2.52 7.41 13.19
C LYS A 56 -3.49 8.32 13.93
N LYS A 57 -4.79 8.29 13.61
CA LYS A 57 -5.82 9.06 14.33
C LYS A 57 -6.24 8.39 15.64
N SER A 58 -6.01 7.09 15.78
CA SER A 58 -6.33 6.30 16.97
C SER A 58 -5.05 5.95 17.71
N LYS A 59 -4.99 6.25 19.01
CA LYS A 59 -3.79 5.95 19.81
C LYS A 59 -3.67 4.43 20.03
N GLY A 60 -2.56 3.85 19.58
CA GLY A 60 -2.21 2.44 19.82
C GLY A 60 -2.60 1.46 18.72
N ASP A 61 -3.42 1.85 17.74
CA ASP A 61 -3.89 0.92 16.70
C ASP A 61 -2.77 0.45 15.76
N ILE A 62 -1.77 1.31 15.50
CA ILE A 62 -0.60 0.95 14.68
C ILE A 62 0.26 -0.06 15.41
N GLU A 63 0.51 0.16 16.70
CA GLU A 63 1.34 -0.72 17.53
C GLU A 63 0.67 -2.10 17.65
N GLU A 64 -0.65 -2.12 17.81
CA GLU A 64 -1.43 -3.36 17.83
C GLU A 64 -1.42 -4.09 16.49
N LEU A 65 -1.52 -3.36 15.36
CA LEU A 65 -1.39 -3.93 14.03
C LEU A 65 -0.02 -4.56 13.82
N GLU A 66 1.05 -3.85 14.18
CA GLU A 66 2.42 -4.35 14.09
C GLU A 66 2.61 -5.60 14.96
N ARG A 67 2.07 -5.59 16.20
CA ARG A 67 2.11 -6.73 17.12
C ARG A 67 1.39 -7.95 16.54
N ALA A 68 0.21 -7.75 15.97
CA ALA A 68 -0.60 -8.81 15.35
C ALA A 68 0.13 -9.48 14.17
N LEU A 69 0.81 -8.70 13.34
CA LEU A 69 1.60 -9.21 12.22
C LEU A 69 2.90 -9.90 12.66
N SER A 70 3.56 -9.40 13.70
CA SER A 70 4.82 -9.98 14.20
C SER A 70 4.65 -11.29 14.97
N CYS A 71 3.47 -11.54 15.54
CA CYS A 71 3.18 -12.71 16.38
C CYS A 71 1.94 -13.47 15.88
N PRO A 72 2.00 -14.08 14.69
CA PRO A 72 0.88 -14.87 14.17
C PRO A 72 0.53 -16.02 15.11
N GLY A 73 -0.77 -16.27 15.30
CA GLY A 73 -1.29 -17.31 16.19
C GLY A 73 -1.50 -16.88 17.64
N GLN A 74 -1.07 -15.67 18.04
CA GLN A 74 -1.45 -15.08 19.32
C GLN A 74 -2.71 -14.20 19.18
N PRO A 75 -3.57 -14.14 20.22
CA PRO A 75 -4.72 -13.26 20.20
C PRO A 75 -4.29 -11.78 20.12
N SER A 76 -4.91 -11.05 19.20
CA SER A 76 -4.77 -9.60 19.03
C SER A 76 -6.07 -8.86 19.26
N LYS A 77 -5.98 -7.58 19.61
CA LYS A 77 -7.13 -6.68 19.67
C LYS A 77 -7.54 -6.28 18.26
N CYS A 78 -8.79 -5.86 18.12
CA CYS A 78 -9.29 -5.38 16.84
C CYS A 78 -8.61 -4.06 16.44
N VAL A 79 -8.09 -4.00 15.22
CA VAL A 79 -7.65 -2.78 14.56
C VAL A 79 -8.78 -2.31 13.66
N THR A 80 -9.36 -1.15 13.96
CA THR A 80 -10.60 -0.70 13.31
C THR A 80 -10.40 0.55 12.46
N ILE A 81 -11.22 0.70 11.42
CA ILE A 81 -11.28 1.90 10.60
C ILE A 81 -12.75 2.35 10.46
N PRO A 82 -13.00 3.66 10.26
CA PRO A 82 -14.36 4.14 10.00
C PRO A 82 -14.98 3.46 8.78
N ARG A 83 -16.21 2.96 8.95
CA ARG A 83 -16.99 2.30 7.91
C ARG A 83 -17.66 3.34 7.00
N SER A 84 -17.56 3.15 5.69
CA SER A 84 -18.31 3.93 4.69
C SER A 84 -19.77 3.47 4.62
N LEU A 85 -20.66 4.30 4.05
CA LEU A 85 -22.08 3.98 3.93
C LEU A 85 -22.35 2.68 3.17
N ASP A 86 -21.58 2.42 2.11
CA ASP A 86 -21.66 1.19 1.30
C ASP A 86 -20.69 0.09 1.77
N GLY A 87 -19.94 0.33 2.85
CA GLY A 87 -18.95 -0.58 3.41
C GLY A 87 -17.69 -0.79 2.56
N ARG A 88 -17.55 -0.13 1.40
CA ARG A 88 -16.39 -0.26 0.51
C ARG A 88 -15.34 0.81 0.77
N LEU A 89 -14.08 0.43 0.62
CA LEU A 89 -12.92 1.32 0.63
C LEU A 89 -12.43 1.52 -0.81
N GLN A 90 -12.15 2.78 -1.17
CA GLN A 90 -11.51 3.13 -2.43
C GLN A 90 -10.02 3.38 -2.23
N VAL A 91 -9.17 2.67 -2.98
CA VAL A 91 -7.72 2.85 -3.02
C VAL A 91 -7.27 2.93 -4.48
N SER A 92 -6.70 4.07 -4.89
CA SER A 92 -6.14 4.29 -6.23
C SER A 92 -7.04 3.78 -7.36
N HIS A 93 -8.25 4.32 -7.47
CA HIS A 93 -9.29 3.97 -8.45
C HIS A 93 -9.91 2.56 -8.32
N ARG A 94 -9.45 1.71 -7.40
CA ARG A 94 -10.07 0.41 -7.11
C ARG A 94 -10.97 0.50 -5.87
N LYS A 95 -12.14 -0.13 -5.91
CA LYS A 95 -13.07 -0.23 -4.77
C LYS A 95 -13.19 -1.69 -4.33
N GLY A 96 -13.10 -1.94 -3.02
CA GLY A 96 -13.24 -3.27 -2.45
C GLY A 96 -13.65 -3.21 -0.98
N LEU A 97 -13.94 -4.36 -0.39
CA LEU A 97 -14.19 -4.43 1.05
C LEU A 97 -12.87 -4.30 1.82
N PRO A 98 -12.80 -3.49 2.89
CA PRO A 98 -11.53 -3.21 3.57
C PRO A 98 -10.84 -4.46 4.11
N HIS A 99 -11.57 -5.37 4.75
CA HIS A 99 -11.00 -6.61 5.27
C HIS A 99 -10.44 -7.50 4.16
N VAL A 100 -11.10 -7.54 2.99
CA VAL A 100 -10.58 -8.28 1.82
C VAL A 100 -9.31 -7.63 1.27
N ILE A 101 -9.24 -6.29 1.24
CA ILE A 101 -8.06 -5.55 0.77
C ILE A 101 -6.84 -5.83 1.66
N TYR A 102 -7.02 -5.87 2.99
CA TYR A 102 -5.91 -6.00 3.93
C TYR A 102 -5.55 -7.45 4.31
N CYS A 103 -6.38 -8.44 3.96
CA CYS A 103 -6.08 -9.86 4.16
C CYS A 103 -5.55 -10.58 2.92
N ARG A 104 -5.55 -9.92 1.75
CA ARG A 104 -4.85 -10.41 0.56
C ARG A 104 -3.34 -10.21 0.73
#